data_AF-B1N615-F1
#
_entry.id   AF-B1N615-F1
#
_cell.length_a   1.000
_cell.length_b   1.000
_cell.length_c   1.000
_cell.angle_alpha   90.00
_cell.angle_beta   90.00
_cell.angle_gamma   90.00
#
_symmetry.space_group_name_H-M   'P 1'
#
loop_
_entity.id
_entity.type
_entity.pdbx_description
1 polymer ?
#
loop_
_entity_poly.entity_id
_entity_poly.type
_entity_poly.pdbx_seq_one_letter_code
_entity_poly.pdbx_strand_id
1 'polypeptide(L)'
;MGFFKTLVQLILKNIGITLICIIAFSSRLYSIIMYEAIIHEFDPYFNFRATKYLVEHGPTAFMNWFDPDSWYPLGRNIGTTVFPGLMFTSAFIFKFLAYFNLIIDVRLICVCMGPIYSVITCIVAYLFGSRVHSDRAGLFAAALISVVPGYMSRSVAGSY
;
A
#
# COMPACT_ATOMS: atom_id res chain seq x y z
N MET A 1 16.70 -20.24 33.76
CA MET A 1 17.33 -18.96 33.33
C MET A 1 17.30 -18.75 31.80
N GLY A 2 17.32 -19.80 30.97
CA GLY A 2 17.24 -19.67 29.49
C GLY A 2 15.88 -19.20 28.95
N PHE A 3 14.77 -19.74 29.46
CA PHE A 3 13.42 -19.38 29.03
C PHE A 3 13.11 -17.88 29.15
N PHE A 4 13.49 -17.26 30.28
CA PHE A 4 13.29 -15.82 30.50
C PHE A 4 14.08 -14.96 29.51
N LYS A 5 15.33 -15.35 29.17
CA LYS A 5 16.13 -14.63 28.18
C LYS A 5 15.51 -14.71 26.78
N THR A 6 15.01 -15.88 26.38
CA THR A 6 14.33 -16.06 25.09
C THR A 6 13.03 -15.26 25.02
N LEU A 7 12.25 -15.24 26.11
CA LEU A 7 11.03 -14.45 26.20
C LEU A 7 11.30 -12.94 26.05
N VAL A 8 12.30 -12.43 26.77
CA VAL A 8 12.70 -11.01 26.68
C VAL A 8 13.16 -10.66 25.26
N GLN A 9 13.95 -11.51 24.62
CA GLN A 9 14.40 -11.30 23.23
C GLN A 9 13.23 -11.26 22.24
N LEU A 10 12.24 -12.14 22.41
CA LEU A 10 11.04 -12.16 21.58
C LEU A 10 10.23 -10.86 21.74
N ILE A 11 10.03 -10.41 22.97
CA ILE A 11 9.30 -9.17 23.27
C ILE A 11 10.01 -7.96 22.65
N LEU A 12 11.32 -7.83 22.86
CA LEU A 12 12.10 -6.72 22.31
C LEU A 12 12.06 -6.69 20.78
N LYS A 13 12.13 -7.86 20.14
CA LYS A 13 12.03 -7.99 18.68
C LYS A 13 10.69 -7.53 18.16
N ASN A 14 9.60 -7.98 18.79
CA ASN A 14 8.23 -7.62 18.39
C ASN A 14 7.96 -6.12 18.61
N ILE A 15 8.47 -5.53 19.70
CA ILE A 15 8.40 -4.09 19.93
C ILE A 15 9.20 -3.35 18.84
N GLY A 16 10.41 -3.81 18.53
CA GLY A 16 11.28 -3.20 17.53
C GLY A 16 10.63 -3.14 16.15
N ILE A 17 10.11 -4.26 15.65
CA ILE A 17 9.43 -4.28 14.34
C ILE A 17 8.14 -3.45 14.36
N THR A 18 7.39 -3.43 15.48
CA THR A 18 6.17 -2.62 15.60
C THR A 18 6.51 -1.12 15.50
N LEU A 19 7.55 -0.66 16.19
CA LEU A 19 8.01 0.72 16.10
C LEU A 19 8.48 1.07 14.68
N ILE A 20 9.21 0.17 14.02
CA ILE A 20 9.63 0.35 12.61
C ILE A 20 8.40 0.51 11.70
N CYS A 21 7.38 -0.32 11.87
CA CYS A 21 6.14 -0.22 11.11
C CYS A 21 5.40 1.10 11.36
N ILE A 22 5.33 1.57 12.62
CA ILE A 22 4.73 2.86 12.97
C ILE A 22 5.49 4.01 12.28
N ILE A 23 6.82 3.98 12.30
CA ILE A 23 7.68 4.97 11.63
C ILE A 23 7.47 4.93 10.11
N ALA A 24 7.41 3.74 9.51
CA ALA A 24 7.20 3.57 8.08
C ALA A 24 5.88 4.21 7.63
N PHE A 25 4.80 3.96 8.39
CA PHE A 25 3.49 4.54 8.11
C PHE A 25 3.48 6.05 8.34
N SER A 26 3.90 6.53 9.51
CA SER A 26 3.77 7.94 9.90
C SER A 26 4.62 8.87 9.03
N SER A 27 5.83 8.44 8.65
CA SER A 27 6.73 9.22 7.80
C SER A 27 6.17 9.51 6.39
N ARG A 28 5.16 8.75 5.95
CA ARG A 28 4.51 8.89 4.63
C ARG A 28 3.21 9.68 4.66
N LEU A 29 2.73 10.10 5.84
CA LEU A 29 1.47 10.84 5.99
C LEU A 29 1.63 12.37 5.88
N TYR A 30 2.85 12.88 5.71
CA TYR A 30 3.12 14.32 5.74
C TYR A 30 2.24 15.11 4.75
N SER A 31 2.02 14.59 3.53
CA SER A 31 1.18 15.22 2.52
C SER A 31 -0.28 15.38 2.97
N ILE A 32 -0.87 14.33 3.56
CA ILE A 32 -2.26 14.39 4.08
C ILE A 32 -2.37 15.29 5.31
N ILE A 33 -1.33 15.35 6.16
CA ILE A 33 -1.40 16.15 7.38
C ILE A 33 -1.34 17.64 7.04
N MET A 34 -0.50 18.02 6.08
CA MET A 34 -0.29 19.41 5.70
C MET A 34 -1.31 19.92 4.67
N TYR A 35 -1.82 19.04 3.83
CA TYR A 35 -2.72 19.35 2.72
C TYR A 35 -3.95 18.43 2.74
N GLU A 36 -4.70 18.37 1.64
CA GLU A 36 -5.88 17.51 1.55
C GLU A 36 -5.52 16.06 1.19
N ALA A 37 -6.36 15.11 1.62
CA ALA A 37 -6.26 13.70 1.25
C ALA A 37 -6.73 13.47 -0.20
N ILE A 38 -5.87 13.89 -1.14
CA ILE A 38 -6.09 13.76 -2.59
C ILE A 38 -4.98 12.94 -3.24
N ILE A 39 -5.22 12.55 -4.49
CA ILE A 39 -4.24 11.86 -5.30
C ILE A 39 -3.26 12.89 -5.88
N HIS A 40 -1.98 12.57 -5.78
CA HIS A 40 -0.89 13.42 -6.24
C HIS A 40 -0.32 12.88 -7.56
N GLU A 41 0.41 13.75 -8.27
CA GLU A 41 0.98 13.47 -9.58
C GLU A 41 -0.09 13.19 -10.65
N PHE A 42 0.34 12.99 -11.90
CA PHE A 42 -0.58 12.83 -13.04
C PHE A 42 -0.95 11.36 -13.27
N ASP A 43 0.03 10.45 -13.16
CA ASP A 43 -0.15 9.03 -13.49
C ASP A 43 -1.21 8.33 -12.60
N PRO A 44 -1.25 8.54 -11.27
CA PRO A 44 -2.18 7.85 -10.37
C PRO A 44 -3.67 8.13 -10.61
N TYR A 45 -4.02 9.23 -11.29
CA TYR A 45 -5.42 9.54 -11.62
C TYR A 45 -6.06 8.48 -12.51
N PHE A 46 -5.30 7.90 -13.44
CA PHE A 46 -5.80 6.79 -14.25
C PHE A 46 -6.07 5.55 -13.40
N ASN A 47 -5.15 5.20 -12.50
CA ASN A 47 -5.32 4.07 -11.58
C ASN A 47 -6.57 4.25 -10.72
N PHE A 48 -6.78 5.45 -10.18
CA PHE A 48 -7.96 5.77 -9.39
C PHE A 48 -9.26 5.67 -10.17
N ARG A 49 -9.31 6.21 -11.39
CA ARG A 49 -10.47 6.08 -12.28
C ARG A 49 -10.78 4.61 -12.54
N ALA A 50 -9.75 3.81 -12.83
CA ALA A 50 -9.87 2.38 -13.07
C ALA A 50 -10.40 1.64 -11.82
N THR A 51 -9.90 1.96 -10.63
CA THR A 51 -10.38 1.40 -9.36
C THR A 51 -11.83 1.79 -9.07
N LYS A 52 -12.20 3.05 -9.33
CA LYS A 52 -13.58 3.51 -9.20
C LYS A 52 -14.51 2.74 -10.14
N TYR A 53 -14.13 2.60 -11.41
CA TYR A 53 -14.87 1.79 -12.38
C TYR A 53 -15.03 0.34 -11.91
N LEU A 54 -13.95 -0.29 -11.42
CA LEU A 54 -13.97 -1.66 -10.90
C LEU A 54 -14.91 -1.83 -9.71
N VAL A 55 -14.94 -0.86 -8.78
CA VAL A 55 -15.81 -0.89 -7.60
C VAL A 55 -17.28 -0.75 -8.01
N GLU A 56 -17.58 0.14 -8.95
CA GLU A 56 -18.95 0.43 -9.40
C GLU A 56 -19.53 -0.65 -10.31
N HIS A 57 -18.75 -1.18 -11.26
CA HIS A 57 -19.24 -2.09 -12.31
C HIS A 57 -18.85 -3.55 -12.07
N GLY A 58 -17.89 -3.81 -11.19
CA GLY A 58 -17.43 -5.14 -10.82
C GLY A 58 -16.33 -5.71 -11.73
N PRO A 59 -15.75 -6.86 -11.34
CA PRO A 59 -14.58 -7.46 -12.00
C PRO A 59 -14.79 -7.83 -13.47
N THR A 60 -15.93 -8.44 -13.80
CA THR A 60 -16.21 -8.91 -15.17
C THR A 60 -16.37 -7.75 -16.14
N ALA A 61 -17.01 -6.66 -15.72
CA ALA A 61 -17.13 -5.45 -16.52
C ALA A 61 -15.77 -4.77 -16.68
N PHE A 62 -14.96 -4.70 -15.62
CA PHE A 62 -13.62 -4.13 -15.66
C PHE A 62 -12.70 -4.85 -16.65
N MET A 63 -12.70 -6.18 -16.66
CA MET A 63 -11.86 -6.96 -17.60
C MET A 63 -12.28 -6.80 -19.06
N ASN A 64 -13.52 -6.39 -19.32
CA ASN A 64 -14.04 -6.11 -20.67
C ASN A 64 -14.20 -4.60 -20.94
N TRP A 65 -13.61 -3.75 -20.10
CA TRP A 65 -13.82 -2.31 -20.17
C TRP A 65 -13.10 -1.69 -21.37
N PHE A 66 -13.89 -1.16 -22.30
CA PHE A 66 -13.43 -0.27 -23.34
C PHE A 66 -13.72 1.19 -22.95
N ASP A 67 -12.69 2.02 -22.95
CA ASP A 67 -12.77 3.41 -22.55
C ASP A 67 -12.74 4.33 -23.80
N PRO A 68 -13.89 4.92 -24.18
CA PRO A 68 -13.96 5.83 -25.33
C PRO A 68 -13.41 7.23 -25.03
N ASP A 69 -13.29 7.61 -23.75
CA ASP A 69 -12.88 8.96 -23.35
C ASP A 69 -11.37 9.17 -23.48
N SER A 70 -10.61 8.08 -23.52
CA SER A 70 -9.16 8.11 -23.73
C SER A 70 -8.84 7.93 -25.22
N TRP A 71 -7.84 8.65 -25.73
CA TRP A 71 -7.34 8.49 -27.11
C TRP A 71 -8.39 8.70 -28.21
N TYR A 72 -9.16 9.80 -28.13
CA TYR A 72 -10.08 10.16 -29.21
C TYR A 72 -9.36 10.26 -30.56
N PRO A 73 -9.89 9.68 -31.66
CA PRO A 73 -11.20 9.00 -31.80
C PRO A 73 -11.16 7.47 -31.61
N LEU A 74 -10.02 6.88 -31.26
CA LEU A 74 -9.81 5.43 -31.25
C LEU A 74 -10.35 4.74 -29.98
N GLY A 75 -10.31 5.39 -28.83
CA GLY A 75 -10.57 4.75 -27.55
C GLY A 75 -9.38 3.91 -27.04
N ARG A 76 -9.53 3.29 -25.87
CA ARG A 76 -8.56 2.33 -25.31
C ARG A 76 -9.25 1.14 -24.67
N ASN A 77 -8.85 -0.07 -25.04
CA ASN A 77 -9.26 -1.28 -24.31
C ASN A 77 -8.46 -1.37 -23.00
N ILE A 78 -9.10 -1.07 -21.86
CA ILE A 78 -8.42 -1.00 -20.57
C ILE A 78 -8.15 -2.41 -20.04
N GLY A 79 -9.14 -3.29 -20.11
CA GLY A 79 -9.06 -4.63 -19.53
C GLY A 79 -7.85 -5.45 -20.00
N THR A 80 -7.41 -5.26 -21.25
CA THR A 80 -6.25 -5.95 -21.83
C THR A 80 -4.95 -5.15 -21.78
N THR A 81 -4.98 -3.86 -21.46
CA THR A 81 -3.80 -2.97 -21.52
C THR A 81 -3.35 -2.42 -20.17
N VAL A 82 -3.97 -2.87 -19.08
CA VAL A 82 -3.61 -2.48 -17.71
C VAL A 82 -3.25 -3.70 -16.87
N PHE A 83 -2.33 -3.53 -15.92
CA PHE A 83 -2.09 -4.53 -14.88
C PHE A 83 -3.11 -4.33 -13.75
N PRO A 84 -4.05 -5.29 -13.54
CA PRO A 84 -5.21 -5.06 -12.68
C PRO A 84 -4.92 -5.19 -11.18
N GLY A 85 -3.72 -5.64 -10.78
CA GLY A 85 -3.41 -6.01 -9.40
C GLY A 85 -3.65 -4.90 -8.38
N LEU A 86 -3.25 -3.66 -8.70
CA LEU A 86 -3.44 -2.50 -7.82
C LEU A 86 -4.93 -2.22 -7.59
N MET A 87 -5.71 -2.15 -8.68
CA MET A 87 -7.14 -1.84 -8.63
C MET A 87 -7.91 -2.91 -7.86
N PHE A 88 -7.63 -4.19 -8.13
CA PHE A 88 -8.27 -5.31 -7.44
C PHE A 88 -7.95 -5.33 -5.96
N THR A 89 -6.71 -5.02 -5.58
CA THR A 89 -6.30 -4.93 -4.17
C THR A 89 -7.07 -3.84 -3.44
N SER A 90 -7.16 -2.64 -4.02
CA SER A 90 -7.91 -1.54 -3.40
C SER A 90 -9.41 -1.80 -3.36
N ALA A 91 -9.98 -2.39 -4.42
CA ALA A 91 -11.39 -2.79 -4.46
C ALA A 91 -11.70 -3.90 -3.44
N PHE A 92 -10.78 -4.84 -3.21
CA PHE A 92 -10.89 -5.84 -2.17
C PHE A 92 -10.93 -5.20 -0.78
N ILE A 93 -9.99 -4.28 -0.49
CA ILE A 93 -9.97 -3.54 0.79
C ILE A 93 -11.27 -2.75 0.98
N PHE A 94 -11.75 -2.07 -0.07
CA PHE A 94 -13.01 -1.34 -0.03
C PHE A 94 -14.20 -2.25 0.32
N LYS A 95 -14.35 -3.38 -0.37
CA LYS A 95 -15.43 -4.34 -0.10
C LYS A 95 -15.30 -5.00 1.27
N PHE A 96 -14.07 -5.30 1.70
CA PHE A 96 -13.80 -5.86 3.01
C PHE A 96 -14.20 -4.89 4.12
N LEU A 97 -13.87 -3.61 4.02
CA LEU A 97 -14.28 -2.60 5.00
C LEU A 97 -15.80 -2.37 4.99
N ALA A 98 -16.41 -2.33 3.80
CA ALA A 98 -17.85 -2.22 3.65
C ALA A 98 -18.60 -3.41 4.28
N TYR A 99 -18.03 -4.63 4.22
CA TYR A 99 -18.59 -5.81 4.89
C TYR A 99 -18.67 -5.64 6.42
N PHE A 100 -17.76 -4.87 7.03
CA PHE A 100 -17.81 -4.50 8.45
C PHE A 100 -18.60 -3.21 8.74
N ASN A 101 -19.39 -2.72 7.78
CA ASN A 101 -20.13 -1.46 7.86
C ASN A 101 -19.26 -0.21 8.07
N LEU A 102 -17.99 -0.26 7.65
CA LEU A 102 -17.12 0.92 7.61
C LEU A 102 -17.25 1.59 6.25
N ILE A 103 -18.09 2.63 6.19
CA ILE A 103 -18.35 3.39 4.97
C ILE A 103 -17.21 4.39 4.78
N ILE A 104 -16.19 3.99 4.01
CA ILE A 104 -15.04 4.81 3.67
C ILE A 104 -15.05 5.06 2.16
N ASP A 105 -14.77 6.30 1.75
CA ASP A 105 -14.65 6.64 0.34
C ASP A 105 -13.47 5.92 -0.33
N VAL A 106 -13.67 5.43 -1.55
CA VAL A 106 -12.65 4.69 -2.30
C VAL A 106 -11.38 5.53 -2.54
N ARG A 107 -11.49 6.86 -2.62
CA ARG A 107 -10.34 7.77 -2.72
C ARG A 107 -9.43 7.65 -1.51
N LEU A 108 -9.97 7.62 -0.30
CA LEU A 108 -9.16 7.55 0.92
C LEU A 108 -8.38 6.22 0.96
N ILE A 109 -9.01 5.13 0.53
CA ILE A 109 -8.33 3.83 0.42
C ILE A 109 -7.16 3.93 -0.55
N CYS A 110 -7.39 4.47 -1.75
CA CYS A 110 -6.35 4.63 -2.77
C CYS A 110 -5.18 5.51 -2.28
N VAL A 111 -5.48 6.63 -1.63
CA VAL A 111 -4.49 7.56 -1.05
C VAL A 111 -3.62 6.85 0.01
N CYS A 112 -4.22 5.97 0.83
CA CYS A 112 -3.52 5.27 1.91
C CYS A 112 -2.77 4.00 1.47
N MET A 113 -2.85 3.60 0.20
CA MET A 113 -2.21 2.35 -0.28
C MET A 113 -0.69 2.37 -0.11
N GLY A 114 -0.01 3.47 -0.47
CA GLY A 114 1.44 3.63 -0.31
C GLY A 114 1.88 3.42 1.15
N PRO A 115 1.33 4.17 2.12
CA PRO A 115 1.61 3.98 3.55
C PRO A 115 1.32 2.55 4.04
N ILE A 116 0.18 1.96 3.69
CA ILE A 116 -0.18 0.59 4.12
C ILE A 116 0.85 -0.43 3.61
N TYR A 117 1.18 -0.37 2.32
CA TYR A 117 2.13 -1.30 1.72
C TYR A 117 3.56 -1.06 2.20
N SER A 118 3.92 0.15 2.63
CA SER A 118 5.23 0.41 3.24
C SER A 118 5.44 -0.38 4.54
N VAL A 119 4.38 -0.56 5.33
CA VAL A 119 4.39 -1.37 6.56
C VAL A 119 4.61 -2.84 6.22
N ILE A 120 3.88 -3.36 5.22
CA ILE A 120 4.04 -4.73 4.73
C ILE A 120 5.47 -4.94 4.22
N THR A 121 6.03 -4.00 3.47
CA THR A 121 7.42 -4.05 2.99
C THR A 121 8.42 -4.14 4.14
N CYS A 122 8.21 -3.40 5.24
CA CYS A 122 9.08 -3.51 6.43
C CYS A 122 9.02 -4.91 7.05
N ILE A 123 7.83 -5.51 7.15
CA ILE A 123 7.67 -6.89 7.65
C ILE A 123 8.38 -7.88 6.73
N VAL A 124 8.19 -7.76 5.42
CA VAL A 124 8.85 -8.62 4.42
C VAL A 124 10.36 -8.47 4.47
N ALA A 125 10.89 -7.25 4.58
CA ALA A 125 12.32 -6.99 4.72
C ALA A 125 12.90 -7.62 5.99
N TYR A 126 12.17 -7.56 7.12
CA TYR A 126 12.55 -8.25 8.34
C TYR A 126 12.59 -9.77 8.17
N LEU A 127 11.55 -10.36 7.57
CA LEU A 127 11.49 -11.80 7.33
C LEU A 127 12.61 -12.25 6.39
N PHE A 128 12.90 -11.47 5.35
CA PHE A 128 13.98 -11.74 4.41
C PHE A 128 15.35 -11.68 5.10
N GLY A 129 15.66 -10.58 5.78
CA GLY A 129 16.95 -10.41 6.46
C GLY A 129 17.17 -11.39 7.61
N SER A 130 16.10 -11.76 8.33
CA SER A 130 16.17 -12.79 9.36
C SER A 130 16.43 -14.18 8.78
N ARG A 131 15.88 -14.49 7.60
CA ARG A 131 16.13 -15.78 6.93
C ARG A 131 17.52 -15.89 6.33
N VAL A 132 18.07 -14.79 5.81
CA VAL A 132 19.40 -14.74 5.19
C VAL A 132 20.51 -14.86 6.23
N HIS A 133 20.40 -14.18 7.37
CA HIS A 133 21.49 -14.15 8.35
C HIS A 133 21.00 -14.31 9.80
N SER A 134 20.30 -13.29 10.34
CA SER A 134 19.84 -13.32 11.73
C SER A 134 18.71 -12.33 11.99
N ASP A 135 17.94 -12.55 13.05
CA ASP A 135 16.86 -11.64 13.48
C ASP A 135 17.32 -10.18 13.61
N ARG A 136 18.56 -9.95 14.06
CA ARG A 136 19.15 -8.60 14.16
C ARG A 136 19.38 -7.98 12.78
N ALA A 137 19.88 -8.76 11.82
CA ALA A 137 20.03 -8.30 10.45
C ALA A 137 18.67 -7.99 9.81
N GLY A 138 17.65 -8.80 10.09
CA GLY A 138 16.26 -8.53 9.68
C GLY A 138 15.73 -7.22 10.25
N LEU A 139 15.91 -6.98 11.55
CA LEU A 139 15.47 -5.71 12.18
C LEU A 139 16.19 -4.50 11.58
N PHE A 140 17.49 -4.64 11.28
CA PHE A 140 18.26 -3.57 10.65
C PHE A 140 17.79 -3.31 9.20
N ALA A 141 17.55 -4.36 8.42
CA ALA A 141 17.01 -4.24 7.07
C ALA A 141 15.64 -3.55 7.05
N ALA A 142 14.75 -3.93 7.97
CA ALA A 142 13.43 -3.31 8.12
C ALA A 142 13.53 -1.84 8.56
N ALA A 143 14.47 -1.52 9.46
CA ALA A 143 14.69 -0.14 9.90
C ALA A 143 15.25 0.74 8.78
N LEU A 144 16.07 0.20 7.88
CA LEU A 144 16.59 0.96 6.74
C LEU A 144 15.51 1.21 5.68
N ILE A 145 14.76 0.19 5.29
CA ILE A 145 13.73 0.33 4.25
C ILE A 145 12.55 1.23 4.69
N SER A 146 12.28 1.32 6.00
CA SER A 146 11.19 2.14 6.52
C SER A 146 11.37 3.64 6.23
N VAL A 147 12.61 4.13 6.22
CA VAL A 147 12.95 5.57 6.08
C VAL A 147 13.79 5.90 4.85
N VAL A 148 14.11 4.92 3.99
CA VAL A 148 14.97 5.20 2.83
C VAL A 148 14.28 6.16 1.85
N PRO A 149 14.88 7.34 1.53
CA PRO A 149 14.23 8.37 0.72
C PRO A 149 13.82 7.89 -0.67
N GLY A 150 14.61 7.00 -1.27
CA GLY A 150 14.33 6.44 -2.60
C GLY A 150 13.06 5.59 -2.66
N TYR A 151 12.70 4.90 -1.58
CA TYR A 151 11.42 4.19 -1.50
C TYR A 151 10.29 5.12 -1.07
N MET A 152 10.58 6.03 -0.13
CA MET A 152 9.59 7.00 0.35
C MET A 152 9.04 7.87 -0.80
N SER A 153 9.87 8.33 -1.72
CA SER A 153 9.45 9.19 -2.85
C SER A 153 8.36 8.58 -3.74
N ARG A 154 8.20 7.25 -3.74
CA ARG A 154 7.19 6.51 -4.52
C ARG A 154 6.14 5.80 -3.65
N SER A 155 6.12 6.06 -2.34
CA SER A 155 5.18 5.42 -1.40
C SER A 155 4.55 6.40 -0.43
N VAL A 156 4.69 7.72 -0.66
CA VAL A 156 3.99 8.76 0.10
C VAL A 156 2.48 8.58 -0.08
N ALA A 157 1.73 8.95 0.95
CA ALA A 157 0.28 9.02 0.83
C ALA A 157 -0.15 9.91 -0.35
N GLY A 158 -1.09 9.41 -1.14
CA GLY A 158 -1.58 10.06 -2.37
C GLY A 158 -0.85 9.64 -3.64
N SER A 159 0.27 8.92 -3.55
CA SER A 159 0.94 8.28 -4.69
C SER A 159 0.35 6.89 -4.94
N TYR A 160 -0.75 6.84 -5.70
CA TYR A 160 -1.55 5.62 -5.95
C TYR A 160 -1.14 4.82 -7.18
#